data_AF-A0A2U2S4J7-F1
#
_entry.id   AF-A0A2U2S4J7-F1
#
_cell.length_a   1.000
_cell.length_b   1.000
_cell.length_c   1.000
_cell.angle_alpha   90.00
_cell.angle_beta   90.00
_cell.angle_gamma   90.00
#
_symmetry.space_group_name_H-M   'P 1'
#
loop_
_entity.id
_entity.type
_entity.pdbx_description
1 polymer ?
#
loop_
_entity_poly.entity_id
_entity_poly.type
_entity_poly.pdbx_seq_one_letter_code
_entity_poly.pdbx_strand_id
1 'polypeptide(L)'
;MVTKEEIEKLKQDGNGALSQLLSRVQDGTQLAFILQNLGALPKNFDGTVLLSYVNHPDHRIRFWVVKNLGKLEDIRYVETFIGVARQDSNSMVRREAVSSIGRMRDPRNIPALIDFLNDPDPKIVAQAIRGLLVFKGNTTVDTTLRRLVNHRNELIQQIIYKEYFSTSSEKSQLPHPATHHFLKNVVVHGDVREVLRYVPENSIHLTFTSPPYYNARDYSIYPSYKDYLEFLAGIFQEVLRVTKEGRFFVLNTSPIIIPRISRQHSSKRYPIPFDIHPYLVEMGWEFIDDIVWVKPESSAKNRNAGFLQHRKPLAYKPNPVTEYLMVYRKKTDKLIDWNLKQYDWDTIEASKVLGKYETSNVWLLDPKYDKEHSAVFPIELCYRVIQYYSLRGDLVFDPFAGSGTVGHAALNLGRHFFLTEIDLRYFQLIEKNLGGGDLFTPIKPRFLSLEKFVEIVSFE
;
A
#
# COMPACT_ATOMS: atom_id res chain seq x y z
N MET A 1 -33.52 -7.09 29.95
CA MET A 1 -32.69 -6.29 29.02
C MET A 1 -33.54 -6.06 27.78
N VAL A 2 -33.49 -4.84 27.21
CA VAL A 2 -34.25 -4.53 25.99
C VAL A 2 -33.58 -5.22 24.79
N THR A 3 -34.35 -5.92 23.95
CA THR A 3 -33.83 -6.60 22.75
C THR A 3 -33.82 -5.69 21.52
N LYS A 4 -33.14 -6.11 20.45
CA LYS A 4 -33.17 -5.37 19.17
C LYS A 4 -34.56 -5.35 18.53
N GLU A 5 -35.32 -6.45 18.62
CA GLU A 5 -36.69 -6.48 18.09
C GLU A 5 -37.61 -5.53 18.85
N GLU A 6 -37.44 -5.43 20.17
CA GLU A 6 -38.21 -4.49 21.00
C GLU A 6 -37.92 -3.03 20.61
N ILE A 7 -36.66 -2.68 20.36
CA ILE A 7 -36.28 -1.32 19.91
C ILE A 7 -36.90 -1.00 18.55
N GLU A 8 -36.86 -1.95 17.62
CA GLU A 8 -37.42 -1.78 16.27
C GLU A 8 -38.93 -1.52 16.32
N LYS A 9 -39.66 -2.25 17.17
CA LYS A 9 -41.10 -2.06 17.37
C LYS A 9 -41.40 -0.68 17.99
N LEU A 10 -40.72 -0.33 19.07
CA LEU A 10 -40.98 0.89 19.84
C LEU A 10 -40.77 2.19 19.04
N LYS A 11 -39.87 2.20 18.05
CA LYS A 11 -39.68 3.38 17.19
C LYS A 11 -40.73 3.52 16.09
N GLN A 12 -41.38 2.43 15.68
CA GLN A 12 -42.42 2.43 14.64
C GLN A 12 -43.79 2.83 15.19
N ASP A 13 -44.04 2.53 16.47
CA ASP A 13 -45.35 2.72 17.12
C ASP A 13 -45.80 4.19 17.24
N GLY A 14 -44.90 5.18 17.01
CA GLY A 14 -45.23 6.61 16.89
C GLY A 14 -45.87 7.29 18.11
N ASN A 15 -46.13 6.53 19.17
CA ASN A 15 -46.87 6.91 20.38
C ASN A 15 -45.97 7.45 21.51
N GLY A 16 -44.69 7.72 21.21
CA GLY A 16 -43.71 8.17 22.20
C GLY A 16 -43.19 7.09 23.16
N ALA A 17 -43.52 5.81 22.93
CA ALA A 17 -43.06 4.71 23.81
C ALA A 17 -41.53 4.60 23.86
N LEU A 18 -40.83 4.84 22.75
CA LEU A 18 -39.37 4.91 22.76
C LEU A 18 -38.85 6.10 23.58
N SER A 19 -39.51 7.26 23.52
CA SER A 19 -39.13 8.42 24.33
C SER A 19 -39.32 8.14 25.83
N GLN A 20 -40.40 7.46 26.20
CA GLN A 20 -40.63 7.00 27.56
C GLN A 20 -39.57 5.99 28.01
N LEU A 21 -39.21 5.03 27.15
CA LEU A 21 -38.14 4.08 27.45
C LEU A 21 -36.83 4.80 27.72
N LEU A 22 -36.41 5.70 26.82
CA LEU A 22 -35.17 6.46 26.98
C LEU A 22 -35.14 7.24 28.29
N SER A 23 -36.23 7.94 28.64
CA SER A 23 -36.32 8.71 29.89
C SER A 23 -36.20 7.88 31.18
N ARG A 24 -36.46 6.57 31.12
CA ARG A 24 -36.44 5.66 32.28
C ARG A 24 -35.12 4.90 32.42
N VAL A 25 -34.28 4.87 31.39
CA VAL A 25 -33.02 4.14 31.42
C VAL A 25 -31.96 4.96 32.16
N GLN A 26 -31.56 4.47 33.34
CA GLN A 26 -30.51 5.09 34.16
C GLN A 26 -29.12 4.48 33.91
N ASP A 27 -29.05 3.24 33.41
CA ASP A 27 -27.79 2.59 33.08
C ASP A 27 -27.24 3.10 31.73
N GLY A 28 -26.05 3.71 31.76
CA GLY A 28 -25.37 4.19 30.55
C GLY A 28 -25.04 3.08 29.56
N THR A 29 -24.79 1.85 30.00
CA THR A 29 -24.50 0.73 29.09
C THR A 29 -25.74 0.35 28.30
N GLN A 30 -26.88 0.20 29.00
CA GLN A 30 -28.17 -0.03 28.36
C GLN A 30 -28.60 1.12 27.44
N LEU A 31 -28.37 2.38 27.85
CA LEU A 31 -28.69 3.55 27.01
C LEU A 31 -27.85 3.55 25.72
N ALA A 32 -26.54 3.31 25.82
CA ALA A 32 -25.67 3.19 24.66
C ALA A 32 -26.10 2.05 23.72
N PHE A 33 -26.49 0.91 24.28
CA PHE A 33 -27.02 -0.22 23.52
C PHE A 33 -28.29 0.15 22.75
N ILE A 34 -29.25 0.83 23.39
CA ILE A 34 -30.48 1.26 22.72
C ILE A 34 -30.16 2.21 21.57
N LEU A 35 -29.39 3.27 21.83
CA LEU A 35 -29.05 4.29 20.84
C LEU A 35 -28.28 3.73 19.64
N GLN A 36 -27.37 2.76 19.88
CA GLN A 36 -26.65 2.06 18.83
C GLN A 36 -27.57 1.25 17.91
N ASN A 37 -28.65 0.69 18.45
CA ASN A 37 -29.55 -0.22 17.73
C ASN A 37 -30.83 0.45 17.21
N LEU A 38 -30.94 1.79 17.26
CA LEU A 38 -32.10 2.50 16.69
C LEU A 38 -32.27 2.32 15.18
N GLY A 39 -31.21 1.99 14.43
CA GLY A 39 -31.32 1.73 12.99
C GLY A 39 -31.82 2.96 12.19
N ALA A 40 -32.63 2.74 11.15
CA ALA A 40 -33.31 3.81 10.42
C ALA A 40 -34.46 4.38 11.26
N LEU A 41 -34.58 5.71 11.32
CA LEU A 41 -35.64 6.39 12.06
C LEU A 41 -36.75 6.85 11.11
N PRO A 42 -38.03 6.77 11.50
CA PRO A 42 -39.13 7.36 10.75
C PRO A 42 -38.93 8.88 10.56
N LYS A 43 -39.39 9.43 9.42
CA LYS A 43 -39.25 10.88 9.14
C LYS A 43 -39.97 11.78 10.16
N ASN A 44 -41.06 11.28 10.76
CA ASN A 44 -41.83 11.96 11.79
C ASN A 44 -41.37 11.65 13.22
N PHE A 45 -40.23 10.94 13.38
CA PHE A 45 -39.70 10.64 14.70
C PHE A 45 -39.33 11.93 15.45
N ASP A 46 -39.85 12.10 16.65
CA ASP A 46 -39.52 13.24 17.49
C ASP A 46 -38.14 13.04 18.16
N GLY A 47 -37.12 13.67 17.57
CA GLY A 47 -35.75 13.63 18.08
C GLY A 47 -35.51 14.45 19.35
N THR A 48 -36.48 15.23 19.83
CA THR A 48 -36.27 16.12 21.00
C THR A 48 -35.82 15.38 22.25
N VAL A 49 -36.30 14.14 22.45
CA VAL A 49 -35.87 13.28 23.56
C VAL A 49 -34.37 13.00 23.56
N LEU A 50 -33.72 13.00 22.39
CA LEU A 50 -32.28 12.74 22.27
C LEU A 50 -31.44 13.96 22.70
N LEU A 51 -31.99 15.18 22.65
CA LEU A 51 -31.26 16.40 22.99
C LEU A 51 -30.83 16.43 24.46
N SER A 52 -31.58 15.81 25.36
CA SER A 52 -31.23 15.72 26.79
C SER A 52 -29.93 14.96 27.04
N TYR A 53 -29.47 14.15 26.07
CA TYR A 53 -28.27 13.33 26.17
C TYR A 53 -27.08 13.89 25.36
N VAL A 54 -27.21 15.07 24.74
CA VAL A 54 -26.12 15.71 23.97
C VAL A 54 -24.89 16.01 24.83
N ASN A 55 -25.09 16.34 26.11
CA ASN A 55 -24.00 16.64 27.06
C ASN A 55 -23.71 15.48 28.02
N HIS A 56 -24.11 14.25 27.67
CA HIS A 56 -23.92 13.09 28.53
C HIS A 56 -22.42 12.83 28.82
N PRO A 57 -22.00 12.44 30.05
CA PRO A 57 -20.58 12.23 30.38
C PRO A 57 -19.88 11.19 29.50
N ASP A 58 -20.58 10.13 29.10
CA ASP A 58 -20.08 9.12 28.17
C ASP A 58 -20.13 9.59 26.71
N HIS A 59 -18.96 9.69 26.07
CA HIS A 59 -18.81 10.08 24.67
C HIS A 59 -19.48 9.13 23.67
N ARG A 60 -19.62 7.83 24.01
CA ARG A 60 -20.30 6.85 23.15
C ARG A 60 -21.78 7.19 23.00
N ILE A 61 -22.39 7.64 24.10
CA ILE A 61 -23.80 8.07 24.12
C ILE A 61 -23.94 9.35 23.30
N ARG A 62 -23.10 10.37 23.55
CA ARG A 62 -23.11 11.61 22.77
C ARG A 62 -22.94 11.36 21.27
N PHE A 63 -22.01 10.47 20.89
CA PHE A 63 -21.81 10.06 19.49
C PHE A 63 -23.10 9.51 18.88
N TRP A 64 -23.74 8.54 19.54
CA TRP A 64 -24.96 7.94 19.01
C TRP A 64 -26.15 8.90 19.01
N VAL A 65 -26.25 9.79 20.00
CA VAL A 65 -27.26 10.86 20.04
C VAL A 65 -27.13 11.74 18.79
N VAL A 66 -25.94 12.27 18.54
CA VAL A 66 -25.67 13.13 17.37
C VAL A 66 -25.94 12.37 16.08
N LYS A 67 -25.45 11.13 15.98
CA LYS A 67 -25.66 10.28 14.81
C LYS A 67 -27.14 10.03 14.53
N ASN A 68 -27.94 9.77 15.56
CA ASN A 68 -29.36 9.49 15.42
C ASN A 68 -30.16 10.76 15.08
N LEU A 69 -29.88 11.89 15.74
CA LEU A 69 -30.45 13.18 15.36
C LEU A 69 -30.11 13.53 13.90
N GLY A 70 -28.88 13.26 13.48
CA GLY A 70 -28.43 13.49 12.11
C GLY A 70 -29.08 12.61 11.05
N LYS A 71 -29.78 11.52 11.42
CA LYS A 71 -30.59 10.70 10.48
C LYS A 71 -31.94 11.34 10.17
N LEU A 72 -32.41 12.27 11.00
CA LEU A 72 -33.69 12.95 10.82
C LEU A 72 -33.60 14.03 9.73
N GLU A 73 -32.39 14.47 9.39
CA GLU A 73 -32.12 15.51 8.38
C GLU A 73 -32.91 16.81 8.63
N ASP A 74 -33.22 17.07 9.90
CA ASP A 74 -33.99 18.23 10.33
C ASP A 74 -33.07 19.41 10.66
N ILE A 75 -33.27 20.52 9.95
CA ILE A 75 -32.48 21.75 10.07
C ILE A 75 -32.50 22.34 11.49
N ARG A 76 -33.55 22.06 12.29
CA ARG A 76 -33.66 22.57 13.66
C ARG A 76 -32.52 22.09 14.57
N TYR A 77 -31.84 21.00 14.23
CA TYR A 77 -30.72 20.46 15.01
C TYR A 77 -29.35 21.00 14.59
N VAL A 78 -29.26 21.85 13.55
CA VAL A 78 -27.96 22.35 13.05
C VAL A 78 -27.18 23.10 14.12
N GLU A 79 -27.81 24.01 14.87
CA GLU A 79 -27.13 24.76 15.93
C GLU A 79 -26.61 23.84 17.04
N THR A 80 -27.35 22.76 17.35
CA THR A 80 -26.88 21.72 18.26
C THR A 80 -25.63 21.05 17.71
N PHE A 81 -25.61 20.68 16.43
CA PHE A 81 -24.45 20.05 15.80
C PHE A 81 -23.25 20.99 15.72
N ILE A 82 -23.45 22.27 15.43
CA ILE A 82 -22.37 23.28 15.43
C ILE A 82 -21.77 23.39 16.84
N GLY A 83 -22.60 23.48 17.87
CA GLY A 83 -22.17 23.52 19.27
C GLY A 83 -21.33 22.30 19.64
N VAL A 84 -21.83 21.10 19.33
CA VAL A 84 -21.11 19.84 19.60
C VAL A 84 -19.79 19.77 18.83
N ALA A 85 -19.78 20.11 17.55
CA ALA A 85 -18.56 20.09 16.72
C ALA A 85 -17.49 21.03 17.24
N ARG A 86 -17.87 22.19 17.82
CA ARG A 86 -16.93 23.17 18.37
C ARG A 86 -16.43 22.82 19.78
N GLN A 87 -17.26 22.21 20.62
CA GLN A 87 -17.01 22.16 22.07
C GLN A 87 -16.77 20.76 22.64
N ASP A 88 -17.21 19.69 21.97
CA ASP A 88 -17.07 18.34 22.52
C ASP A 88 -15.59 17.95 22.65
N SER A 89 -15.21 17.34 23.77
CA SER A 89 -13.82 16.91 24.01
C SER A 89 -13.41 15.70 23.16
N ASN A 90 -14.37 14.95 22.61
CA ASN A 90 -14.10 13.75 21.84
C ASN A 90 -14.19 14.01 20.33
N SER A 91 -13.04 13.88 19.65
CA SER A 91 -12.91 14.01 18.19
C SER A 91 -13.96 13.22 17.38
N MET A 92 -14.34 12.01 17.81
CA MET A 92 -15.31 11.19 17.08
C MET A 92 -16.73 11.75 17.16
N VAL A 93 -17.11 12.33 18.30
CA VAL A 93 -18.41 13.02 18.46
C VAL A 93 -18.44 14.29 17.61
N ARG A 94 -17.38 15.10 17.69
CA ARG A 94 -17.21 16.31 16.87
C ARG A 94 -17.33 15.99 15.38
N ARG A 95 -16.64 14.94 14.92
CA ARG A 95 -16.66 14.49 13.52
C ARG A 95 -18.07 14.08 13.10
N GLU A 96 -18.80 13.34 13.92
CA GLU A 96 -20.17 12.94 13.60
C GLU A 96 -21.13 14.13 13.55
N ALA A 97 -20.91 15.17 14.35
CA ALA A 97 -21.68 16.40 14.27
C ALA A 97 -21.48 17.11 12.92
N VAL A 98 -20.23 17.31 12.48
CA VAL A 98 -19.94 17.87 11.15
C VAL A 98 -20.47 16.98 10.01
N SER A 99 -20.37 15.66 10.17
CA SER A 99 -20.97 14.68 9.24
C SER A 99 -22.48 14.86 9.13
N SER A 100 -23.16 15.07 10.25
CA SER A 100 -24.61 15.27 10.31
C SER A 100 -25.04 16.60 9.70
N ILE A 101 -24.26 17.68 9.87
CA ILE A 101 -24.49 18.96 9.18
C ILE A 101 -24.41 18.78 7.65
N GLY A 102 -23.36 18.09 7.16
CA GLY A 102 -23.19 17.83 5.73
C GLY A 102 -24.23 16.89 5.14
N ARG A 103 -24.73 15.92 5.92
CA ARG A 103 -25.74 14.94 5.48
C ARG A 103 -27.07 15.59 5.10
N MET A 104 -27.43 16.72 5.72
CA MET A 104 -28.65 17.46 5.40
C MET A 104 -28.66 18.04 3.98
N ARG A 105 -27.48 18.25 3.37
CA ARG A 105 -27.33 18.85 2.03
C ARG A 105 -28.05 20.19 1.85
N ASP A 106 -28.21 20.93 2.94
CA ASP A 106 -28.82 22.26 2.92
C ASP A 106 -27.75 23.34 2.63
N PRO A 107 -27.90 24.18 1.59
CA PRO A 107 -26.95 25.25 1.30
C PRO A 107 -26.73 26.24 2.45
N ARG A 108 -27.70 26.38 3.37
CA ARG A 108 -27.56 27.22 4.58
C ARG A 108 -26.45 26.74 5.51
N ASN A 109 -26.04 25.47 5.40
CA ASN A 109 -24.97 24.89 6.21
C ASN A 109 -23.56 25.15 5.64
N ILE A 110 -23.43 25.66 4.41
CA ILE A 110 -22.13 25.91 3.76
C ILE A 110 -21.21 26.80 4.63
N PRO A 111 -21.67 27.93 5.20
CA PRO A 111 -20.81 28.77 6.05
C PRO A 111 -20.24 28.02 7.25
N ALA A 112 -21.06 27.20 7.92
CA ALA A 112 -20.62 26.39 9.05
C ALA A 112 -19.60 25.33 8.63
N LEU A 113 -19.82 24.66 7.50
CA LEU A 113 -18.86 23.67 6.98
C LEU A 113 -17.53 24.31 6.55
N ILE A 114 -17.56 25.53 5.99
CA ILE A 114 -16.33 26.29 5.67
C ILE A 114 -15.56 26.65 6.95
N ASP A 115 -16.26 27.05 8.01
CA ASP A 115 -15.63 27.35 9.31
C ASP A 115 -14.83 26.14 9.84
N PHE A 116 -15.40 24.95 9.76
CA PHE A 116 -14.75 23.70 10.19
C PHE A 116 -13.56 23.27 9.33
N LEU A 117 -13.26 23.94 8.21
CA LEU A 117 -12.01 23.70 7.48
C LEU A 117 -10.77 24.20 8.22
N ASN A 118 -10.94 25.10 9.20
CA ASN A 118 -9.86 25.65 10.02
C ASN A 118 -9.63 24.83 11.32
N ASP A 119 -10.32 23.70 11.48
CA ASP A 119 -10.21 22.90 12.69
C ASP A 119 -8.79 22.33 12.87
N PRO A 120 -8.23 22.31 14.09
CA PRO A 120 -6.93 21.69 14.32
C PRO A 120 -6.93 20.18 14.09
N ASP A 121 -8.08 19.50 14.20
CA ASP A 121 -8.20 18.06 13.97
C ASP A 121 -8.48 17.74 12.49
N PRO A 122 -7.54 17.08 11.77
CA PRO A 122 -7.70 16.74 10.35
C PRO A 122 -8.94 15.90 10.06
N LYS A 123 -9.45 15.12 11.03
CA LYS A 123 -10.66 14.32 10.85
C LYS A 123 -11.91 15.20 10.69
N ILE A 124 -11.93 16.34 11.36
CA ILE A 124 -13.02 17.32 11.28
C ILE A 124 -12.93 18.06 9.94
N VAL A 125 -11.73 18.51 9.57
CA VAL A 125 -11.46 19.15 8.27
C VAL A 125 -11.86 18.22 7.12
N ALA A 126 -11.42 16.95 7.14
CA ALA A 126 -11.78 15.97 6.10
C ALA A 126 -13.31 15.73 6.02
N GLN A 127 -13.99 15.72 7.17
CA GLN A 127 -15.45 15.57 7.21
C GLN A 127 -16.18 16.81 6.70
N ALA A 128 -15.67 18.01 6.98
CA ALA A 128 -16.16 19.27 6.44
C ALA A 128 -15.99 19.33 4.91
N ILE A 129 -14.81 18.95 4.38
CA ILE A 129 -14.56 18.81 2.95
C ILE A 129 -15.59 17.87 2.32
N ARG A 130 -15.81 16.69 2.92
CA ARG A 130 -16.82 15.73 2.43
C ARG A 130 -18.23 16.32 2.41
N GLY A 131 -18.61 17.09 3.42
CA GLY A 131 -19.91 17.79 3.46
C GLY A 131 -20.01 18.85 2.36
N LEU A 132 -18.95 19.60 2.12
CA LEU A 132 -18.88 20.65 1.10
C LEU A 132 -18.88 20.10 -0.33
N LEU A 133 -18.22 18.96 -0.58
CA LEU A 133 -18.16 18.33 -1.91
C LEU A 133 -19.52 17.93 -2.48
N VAL A 134 -20.56 17.80 -1.65
CA VAL A 134 -21.94 17.62 -2.12
C VAL A 134 -22.43 18.82 -2.93
N PHE A 135 -21.86 20.00 -2.70
CA PHE A 135 -22.15 21.26 -3.38
C PHE A 135 -21.08 21.63 -4.44
N LYS A 136 -20.30 20.65 -4.92
CA LYS A 136 -19.30 20.86 -5.99
C LYS A 136 -19.95 21.56 -7.18
N GLY A 137 -19.28 22.57 -7.74
CA GLY A 137 -19.83 23.48 -8.75
C GLY A 137 -20.36 24.80 -8.18
N ASN A 138 -20.58 24.90 -6.86
CA ASN A 138 -20.79 26.19 -6.21
C ASN A 138 -19.46 26.97 -6.15
N THR A 139 -19.45 28.20 -6.68
CA THR A 139 -18.23 29.03 -6.79
C THR A 139 -17.51 29.24 -5.46
N THR A 140 -18.25 29.50 -4.37
CA THR A 140 -17.67 29.73 -3.04
C THR A 140 -17.04 28.45 -2.49
N VAL A 141 -17.74 27.32 -2.63
CA VAL A 141 -17.25 26.01 -2.20
C VAL A 141 -15.99 25.61 -2.96
N ASP A 142 -16.03 25.64 -4.30
CA ASP A 142 -14.91 25.22 -5.13
C ASP A 142 -13.68 26.11 -4.93
N THR A 143 -13.87 27.43 -4.84
CA THR A 143 -12.75 28.36 -4.58
C THR A 143 -12.12 28.09 -3.21
N THR A 144 -12.94 27.77 -2.20
CA THR A 144 -12.47 27.50 -0.84
C THR A 144 -11.70 26.17 -0.79
N LEU A 145 -12.26 25.10 -1.35
CA LEU A 145 -11.64 23.78 -1.34
C LEU A 145 -10.35 23.74 -2.17
N ARG A 146 -10.30 24.39 -3.33
CA ARG A 146 -9.08 24.45 -4.16
C ARG A 146 -7.87 25.07 -3.43
N ARG A 147 -8.09 26.00 -2.49
CA ARG A 147 -7.01 26.62 -1.70
C ARG A 147 -6.35 25.64 -0.73
N LEU A 148 -7.03 24.55 -0.37
CA LEU A 148 -6.51 23.53 0.53
C LEU A 148 -5.49 22.59 -0.12
N VAL A 149 -5.15 22.79 -1.41
CA VAL A 149 -4.06 22.03 -2.07
C VAL A 149 -2.71 22.17 -1.36
N ASN A 150 -2.49 23.31 -0.69
CA ASN A 150 -1.28 23.59 0.10
C ASN A 150 -1.49 23.44 1.61
N HIS A 151 -2.55 22.73 2.04
CA HIS A 151 -2.86 22.56 3.46
C HIS A 151 -1.75 21.77 4.18
N ARG A 152 -1.39 22.12 5.42
CA ARG A 152 -0.27 21.48 6.16
C ARG A 152 -0.39 19.95 6.34
N ASN A 153 -1.60 19.42 6.32
CA ASN A 153 -1.88 18.01 6.48
C ASN A 153 -2.01 17.33 5.12
N GLU A 154 -1.20 16.30 4.91
CA GLU A 154 -1.01 15.59 3.65
C GLU A 154 -2.28 14.86 3.19
N LEU A 155 -3.07 14.31 4.12
CA LEU A 155 -4.35 13.68 3.79
C LEU A 155 -5.32 14.69 3.17
N ILE A 156 -5.37 15.91 3.70
CA ILE A 156 -6.19 16.99 3.14
C ILE A 156 -5.68 17.39 1.75
N GLN A 157 -4.37 17.57 1.57
CA GLN A 157 -3.79 17.85 0.26
C GLN A 157 -4.18 16.77 -0.77
N GLN A 158 -4.06 15.49 -0.38
CA GLN A 158 -4.39 14.35 -1.24
C GLN A 158 -5.86 14.34 -1.67
N ILE A 159 -6.80 14.56 -0.74
CA ILE A 159 -8.24 14.63 -1.05
C ILE A 159 -8.49 15.75 -2.07
N ILE A 160 -7.92 16.93 -1.83
CA ILE A 160 -8.16 18.10 -2.67
C ILE A 160 -7.51 17.96 -4.04
N TYR A 161 -6.27 17.45 -4.09
CA TYR A 161 -5.57 17.15 -5.33
C TYR A 161 -6.39 16.19 -6.19
N LYS A 162 -6.84 15.07 -5.61
CA LYS A 162 -7.69 14.10 -6.31
C LYS A 162 -8.97 14.74 -6.85
N GLU A 163 -9.66 15.55 -6.06
CA GLU A 163 -10.97 16.09 -6.44
C GLU A 163 -10.92 17.22 -7.48
N TYR A 164 -9.86 18.02 -7.49
CA TYR A 164 -9.81 19.28 -8.26
C TYR A 164 -8.66 19.39 -9.25
N PHE A 165 -7.63 18.54 -9.13
CA PHE A 165 -6.37 18.66 -9.87
C PHE A 165 -5.92 17.36 -10.54
N SER A 166 -6.49 16.20 -10.19
CA SER A 166 -6.21 14.97 -10.92
C SER A 166 -6.73 15.10 -12.35
N THR A 167 -5.84 14.99 -13.33
CA THR A 167 -6.20 14.84 -14.74
C THR A 167 -6.51 13.38 -15.02
N SER A 168 -7.32 13.10 -16.04
CA SER A 168 -7.39 11.75 -16.60
C SER A 168 -5.98 11.35 -17.04
N SER A 169 -5.44 10.26 -16.49
CA SER A 169 -4.14 9.74 -16.94
C SER A 169 -4.16 9.55 -18.45
N GLU A 170 -3.03 9.86 -19.10
CA GLU A 170 -2.88 9.61 -20.53
C GLU A 170 -3.24 8.14 -20.80
N LYS A 171 -4.08 7.90 -21.81
CA LYS A 171 -4.49 6.54 -22.14
C LYS A 171 -3.25 5.77 -22.58
N SER A 172 -2.88 4.75 -21.80
CA SER A 172 -1.86 3.79 -22.20
C SER A 172 -2.20 3.21 -23.58
N GLN A 173 -1.18 2.97 -24.39
CA GLN A 173 -1.33 2.39 -25.73
C GLN A 173 -1.97 1.01 -25.69
N LEU A 174 -1.74 0.25 -24.61
CA LEU A 174 -2.29 -1.08 -24.40
C LEU A 174 -3.32 -1.08 -23.26
N PRO A 175 -4.34 -1.97 -23.32
CA PRO A 175 -5.18 -2.25 -22.17
C PRO A 175 -4.34 -2.61 -20.94
N HIS A 176 -4.83 -2.27 -19.76
CA HIS A 176 -4.06 -2.42 -18.52
C HIS A 176 -3.58 -3.88 -18.25
N PRO A 177 -4.36 -4.94 -18.52
CA PRO A 177 -3.88 -6.32 -18.42
C PRO A 177 -2.84 -6.72 -19.47
N ALA A 178 -2.83 -6.05 -20.63
CA ALA A 178 -1.97 -6.41 -21.75
C ALA A 178 -0.54 -5.86 -21.59
N THR A 179 0.40 -6.52 -22.25
CA THR A 179 1.80 -6.11 -22.37
C THR A 179 2.33 -6.46 -23.76
N HIS A 180 3.47 -5.88 -24.14
CA HIS A 180 4.11 -6.08 -25.44
C HIS A 180 4.60 -7.51 -25.61
N HIS A 181 4.48 -8.06 -26.83
CA HIS A 181 4.82 -9.44 -27.09
C HIS A 181 6.34 -9.65 -26.99
N PHE A 182 7.16 -8.72 -27.45
CA PHE A 182 8.63 -8.78 -27.33
C PHE A 182 9.15 -8.87 -25.90
N LEU A 183 8.35 -8.56 -24.87
CA LEU A 183 8.74 -8.67 -23.46
C LEU A 183 8.39 -10.02 -22.83
N LYS A 184 7.46 -10.78 -23.42
CA LYS A 184 6.93 -12.01 -22.81
C LYS A 184 7.95 -13.14 -22.85
N ASN A 185 8.30 -13.64 -21.67
CA ASN A 185 9.22 -14.76 -21.42
C ASN A 185 10.58 -14.54 -22.09
N VAL A 186 11.14 -13.35 -21.88
CA VAL A 186 12.39 -12.92 -22.51
C VAL A 186 13.46 -12.70 -21.45
N VAL A 187 14.68 -13.14 -21.77
CA VAL A 187 15.90 -12.86 -21.02
C VAL A 187 16.84 -12.09 -21.94
N VAL A 188 17.30 -10.92 -21.51
CA VAL A 188 18.27 -10.11 -22.27
C VAL A 188 19.61 -10.10 -21.55
N HIS A 189 20.66 -10.47 -22.27
CA HIS A 189 22.04 -10.28 -21.83
C HIS A 189 22.46 -8.83 -22.08
N GLY A 190 22.63 -8.04 -21.02
CA GLY A 190 23.02 -6.64 -21.12
C GLY A 190 22.82 -5.85 -19.83
N ASP A 191 23.33 -4.62 -19.80
CA ASP A 191 23.10 -3.68 -18.70
C ASP A 191 21.63 -3.23 -18.72
N VAL A 192 20.93 -3.40 -17.60
CA VAL A 192 19.52 -3.01 -17.45
C VAL A 192 19.25 -1.55 -17.83
N ARG A 193 20.22 -0.64 -17.59
CA ARG A 193 20.09 0.79 -17.94
C ARG A 193 20.08 1.04 -19.45
N GLU A 194 20.66 0.13 -20.23
CA GLU A 194 20.63 0.19 -21.68
C GLU A 194 19.38 -0.50 -22.22
N VAL A 195 19.03 -1.66 -21.67
CA VAL A 195 17.84 -2.44 -22.06
C VAL A 195 16.56 -1.63 -21.85
N LEU A 196 16.39 -0.99 -20.68
CA LEU A 196 15.16 -0.27 -20.34
C LEU A 196 14.88 0.93 -21.24
N ARG A 197 15.88 1.48 -21.94
CA ARG A 197 15.69 2.58 -22.92
C ARG A 197 14.74 2.21 -24.05
N TYR A 198 14.64 0.92 -24.35
CA TYR A 198 13.80 0.38 -25.42
C TYR A 198 12.49 -0.22 -24.90
N VAL A 199 12.25 -0.17 -23.59
CA VAL A 199 11.01 -0.67 -22.98
C VAL A 199 10.02 0.50 -22.85
N PRO A 200 8.83 0.44 -23.47
CA PRO A 200 7.80 1.45 -23.34
C PRO A 200 7.37 1.65 -21.88
N GLU A 201 6.95 2.86 -21.54
CA GLU A 201 6.35 3.12 -20.25
C GLU A 201 5.08 2.27 -20.01
N ASN A 202 4.74 2.02 -18.75
CA ASN A 202 3.53 1.27 -18.38
C ASN A 202 3.40 -0.12 -19.07
N SER A 203 4.52 -0.85 -19.18
CA SER A 203 4.59 -2.20 -19.76
C SER A 203 4.58 -3.33 -18.73
N ILE A 204 5.04 -3.06 -17.50
CA ILE A 204 5.34 -4.08 -16.48
C ILE A 204 4.31 -4.06 -15.34
N HIS A 205 3.87 -5.24 -14.89
CA HIS A 205 2.83 -5.39 -13.86
C HIS A 205 3.39 -5.64 -12.46
N LEU A 206 4.55 -6.27 -12.35
CA LEU A 206 5.24 -6.49 -11.09
C LEU A 206 6.74 -6.47 -11.34
N THR A 207 7.49 -5.69 -10.56
CA THR A 207 8.94 -5.87 -10.46
C THR A 207 9.27 -6.53 -9.13
N PHE A 208 10.00 -7.64 -9.14
CA PHE A 208 10.53 -8.27 -7.94
C PHE A 208 12.00 -8.59 -8.14
N THR A 209 12.85 -8.09 -7.25
CA THR A 209 14.29 -8.21 -7.42
C THR A 209 15.07 -8.15 -6.12
N SER A 210 16.34 -8.54 -6.17
CA SER A 210 17.33 -8.30 -5.14
C SER A 210 18.61 -7.77 -5.78
N PRO A 211 18.96 -6.49 -5.59
CA PRO A 211 20.11 -5.88 -6.26
C PRO A 211 21.44 -6.45 -5.74
N PRO A 212 22.53 -6.30 -6.50
CA PRO A 212 23.88 -6.59 -6.00
C PRO A 212 24.17 -5.76 -4.74
N TYR A 213 24.57 -6.39 -3.64
CA TYR A 213 24.81 -5.67 -2.38
C TYR A 213 26.15 -4.93 -2.38
N TYR A 214 26.15 -3.68 -1.88
CA TYR A 214 27.31 -2.78 -1.81
C TYR A 214 28.57 -3.46 -1.27
N ASN A 215 29.57 -3.66 -2.15
CA ASN A 215 30.91 -4.17 -1.85
C ASN A 215 30.91 -5.40 -0.92
N ALA A 216 29.84 -6.20 -0.94
CA ALA A 216 29.72 -7.40 -0.12
C ALA A 216 30.39 -8.61 -0.80
N ARG A 217 30.72 -8.51 -2.10
CA ARG A 217 31.28 -9.55 -2.96
C ARG A 217 32.19 -8.97 -4.02
N ASP A 218 33.04 -9.83 -4.60
CA ASP A 218 34.13 -9.45 -5.51
C ASP A 218 33.68 -8.99 -6.91
N TYR A 219 32.38 -9.07 -7.24
CA TYR A 219 31.85 -8.83 -8.59
C TYR A 219 31.17 -7.46 -8.78
N SER A 220 31.01 -6.65 -7.73
CA SER A 220 30.38 -5.32 -7.83
C SER A 220 31.07 -4.35 -6.88
N ILE A 221 32.01 -3.57 -7.43
CA ILE A 221 32.80 -2.58 -6.68
C ILE A 221 32.23 -1.19 -6.96
N TYR A 222 31.75 -0.55 -5.91
CA TYR A 222 31.24 0.83 -5.92
C TYR A 222 32.24 1.75 -5.19
N PRO A 223 32.52 2.96 -5.71
CA PRO A 223 33.47 3.89 -5.10
C PRO A 223 33.06 4.33 -3.69
N SER A 224 31.77 4.57 -3.47
CA SER A 224 31.21 4.87 -2.15
C SER A 224 29.81 4.31 -1.99
N TYR A 225 29.34 4.28 -0.74
CA TYR A 225 27.97 3.87 -0.43
C TYR A 225 26.92 4.80 -1.04
N LYS A 226 27.26 6.09 -1.19
CA LYS A 226 26.39 7.06 -1.83
C LYS A 226 26.26 6.76 -3.34
N ASP A 227 27.38 6.51 -4.03
CA ASP A 227 27.37 6.14 -5.45
C ASP A 227 26.55 4.87 -5.70
N TYR A 228 26.60 3.92 -4.76
CA TYR A 228 25.76 2.73 -4.81
C TYR A 228 24.26 3.02 -4.71
N LEU A 229 23.85 3.88 -3.77
CA LEU A 229 22.45 4.27 -3.63
C LEU A 229 21.96 5.06 -4.86
N GLU A 230 22.79 5.98 -5.38
CA GLU A 230 22.48 6.76 -6.58
C GLU A 230 22.39 5.86 -7.83
N PHE A 231 23.26 4.85 -7.95
CA PHE A 231 23.19 3.83 -8.99
C PHE A 231 21.85 3.08 -8.95
N LEU A 232 21.43 2.60 -7.77
CA LEU A 232 20.14 1.92 -7.61
C LEU A 232 18.96 2.85 -7.89
N ALA A 233 19.01 4.09 -7.39
CA ALA A 233 17.97 5.08 -7.60
C ALA A 233 17.77 5.38 -9.10
N GLY A 234 18.86 5.50 -9.87
CA GLY A 234 18.78 5.70 -11.32
C GLY A 234 18.10 4.53 -12.05
N ILE A 235 18.36 3.28 -11.64
CA ILE A 235 17.68 2.11 -12.20
C ILE A 235 16.20 2.11 -11.79
N PHE A 236 15.90 2.36 -10.52
CA PHE A 236 14.52 2.30 -10.02
C PHE A 236 13.64 3.46 -10.49
N GLN A 237 14.23 4.56 -10.94
CA GLN A 237 13.55 5.60 -11.71
C GLN A 237 13.04 5.06 -13.06
N GLU A 238 13.86 4.29 -13.78
CA GLU A 238 13.44 3.64 -15.02
C GLU A 238 12.42 2.52 -14.77
N VAL A 239 12.58 1.76 -13.67
CA VAL A 239 11.56 0.79 -13.22
C VAL A 239 10.22 1.47 -12.99
N LEU A 240 10.20 2.66 -12.36
CA LEU A 240 8.96 3.43 -12.15
C LEU A 240 8.30 3.82 -13.48
N ARG A 241 9.10 4.26 -14.46
CA ARG A 241 8.62 4.62 -15.80
C ARG A 241 7.93 3.43 -16.48
N VAL A 242 8.57 2.26 -16.51
CA VAL A 242 8.03 1.06 -17.19
C VAL A 242 6.94 0.34 -16.40
N THR A 243 6.83 0.55 -15.09
CA THR A 243 5.77 -0.05 -14.27
C THR A 243 4.42 0.59 -14.59
N LYS A 244 3.37 -0.21 -14.72
CA LYS A 244 1.99 0.27 -14.94
C LYS A 244 1.46 1.06 -13.74
N GLU A 245 0.56 2.00 -13.98
CA GLU A 245 -0.11 2.77 -12.92
C GLU A 245 -0.71 1.84 -11.84
N GLY A 246 -0.47 2.14 -10.56
CA GLY A 246 -1.03 1.36 -9.46
C GLY A 246 -0.47 -0.07 -9.31
N ARG A 247 0.63 -0.39 -10.01
CA ARG A 247 1.33 -1.68 -9.93
C ARG A 247 2.58 -1.65 -9.07
N PHE A 248 3.07 -2.85 -8.74
CA PHE A 248 3.94 -3.06 -7.60
C PHE A 248 5.41 -3.23 -7.98
N PHE A 249 6.26 -2.77 -7.08
CA PHE A 249 7.70 -3.02 -7.06
C PHE A 249 8.07 -3.54 -5.68
N VAL A 250 8.59 -4.76 -5.60
CA VAL A 250 9.04 -5.40 -4.36
C VAL A 250 10.55 -5.52 -4.39
N LEU A 251 11.21 -4.88 -3.43
CA LEU A 251 12.67 -4.79 -3.36
C LEU A 251 13.19 -5.59 -2.17
N ASN A 252 13.85 -6.72 -2.43
CA ASN A 252 14.53 -7.50 -1.39
C ASN A 252 15.95 -6.97 -1.14
N THR A 253 16.20 -6.41 0.05
CA THR A 253 17.53 -5.96 0.47
C THR A 253 17.79 -6.32 1.93
N SER A 254 19.06 -6.28 2.34
CA SER A 254 19.44 -6.53 3.72
C SER A 254 20.47 -5.51 4.21
N PRO A 255 20.48 -5.17 5.52
CA PRO A 255 21.58 -4.41 6.08
C PRO A 255 22.89 -5.19 6.02
N ILE A 256 23.91 -4.60 5.38
CA ILE A 256 25.23 -5.23 5.22
C ILE A 256 26.21 -4.74 6.29
N ILE A 257 27.25 -5.52 6.55
CA ILE A 257 28.32 -5.17 7.49
C ILE A 257 29.64 -5.12 6.74
N ILE A 258 30.29 -3.96 6.76
CA ILE A 258 31.65 -3.80 6.27
C ILE A 258 32.61 -3.99 7.45
N PRO A 259 33.57 -4.93 7.34
CA PRO A 259 34.54 -5.18 8.39
C PRO A 259 35.43 -3.95 8.63
N ARG A 260 36.01 -3.85 9.82
CA ARG A 260 37.00 -2.82 10.13
C ARG A 260 38.26 -3.01 9.29
N ILE A 261 38.89 -1.92 8.88
CA ILE A 261 40.16 -1.94 8.14
C ILE A 261 41.34 -2.30 9.07
N SER A 262 41.32 -1.80 10.31
CA SER A 262 42.35 -2.12 11.32
C SER A 262 41.78 -2.10 12.74
N ARG A 263 42.59 -2.45 13.74
CA ARG A 263 42.17 -2.45 15.17
C ARG A 263 41.76 -1.06 15.69
N GLN A 264 42.23 0.01 15.06
CA GLN A 264 41.87 1.39 15.41
C GLN A 264 40.51 1.83 14.81
N HIS A 265 39.95 1.04 13.89
CA HIS A 265 38.70 1.35 13.21
C HIS A 265 37.57 0.44 13.70
N SER A 266 36.34 0.94 13.63
CA SER A 266 35.12 0.17 13.88
C SER A 266 34.57 -0.43 12.58
N SER A 267 33.91 -1.58 12.67
CA SER A 267 33.08 -2.09 11.58
C SER A 267 31.85 -1.20 11.41
N LYS A 268 31.39 -0.99 10.17
CA LYS A 268 30.18 -0.21 9.89
C LYS A 268 29.07 -1.12 9.37
N ARG A 269 27.83 -0.91 9.83
CA ARG A 269 26.63 -1.57 9.30
C ARG A 269 25.87 -0.56 8.45
N TYR A 270 25.66 -0.86 7.18
CA TYR A 270 24.91 -0.01 6.25
C TYR A 270 23.46 -0.51 6.15
N PRO A 271 22.46 0.30 6.50
CA PRO A 271 21.06 -0.09 6.50
C PRO A 271 20.41 0.13 5.11
N ILE A 272 20.89 -0.60 4.08
CA ILE A 272 20.44 -0.46 2.67
C ILE A 272 18.92 -0.30 2.49
N PRO A 273 18.04 -1.16 3.07
CA PRO A 273 16.60 -1.04 2.86
C PRO A 273 16.02 0.31 3.30
N PHE A 274 16.63 0.92 4.30
CA PHE A 274 16.18 2.16 4.91
C PHE A 274 16.79 3.38 4.22
N ASP A 275 18.05 3.29 3.77
CA ASP A 275 18.73 4.40 3.11
C ASP A 275 18.26 4.61 1.66
N ILE A 276 17.81 3.55 0.96
CA ILE A 276 17.25 3.67 -0.40
C ILE A 276 15.79 4.16 -0.40
N HIS A 277 15.06 3.96 0.70
CA HIS A 277 13.63 4.27 0.79
C HIS A 277 13.28 5.74 0.47
N PRO A 278 13.99 6.76 1.00
CA PRO A 278 13.71 8.16 0.67
C PRO A 278 13.80 8.45 -0.82
N TYR A 279 14.83 7.94 -1.50
CA TYR A 279 14.99 8.10 -2.95
C TYR A 279 13.76 7.56 -3.70
N LEU A 280 13.29 6.37 -3.32
CA LEU A 280 12.13 5.73 -3.96
C LEU A 280 10.84 6.54 -3.74
N VAL A 281 10.61 7.02 -2.52
CA VAL A 281 9.40 7.82 -2.21
C VAL A 281 9.43 9.16 -2.93
N GLU A 282 10.57 9.85 -2.94
CA GLU A 282 10.75 11.14 -3.59
C GLU A 282 10.56 11.06 -5.12
N MET A 283 10.99 9.98 -5.76
CA MET A 283 10.81 9.81 -7.22
C MET A 283 9.39 9.43 -7.65
N GLY A 284 8.52 9.04 -6.71
CA GLY A 284 7.11 8.75 -7.01
C GLY A 284 6.65 7.32 -6.72
N TRP A 285 7.45 6.51 -6.03
CA TRP A 285 6.94 5.28 -5.43
C TRP A 285 6.15 5.58 -4.15
N GLU A 286 5.07 4.85 -3.94
CA GLU A 286 4.33 4.86 -2.69
C GLU A 286 4.73 3.62 -1.88
N PHE A 287 5.19 3.81 -0.65
CA PHE A 287 5.49 2.70 0.24
C PHE A 287 4.19 2.10 0.78
N ILE A 288 4.06 0.77 0.66
CA ILE A 288 2.86 0.02 1.03
C ILE A 288 3.09 -0.79 2.29
N ASP A 289 4.21 -1.53 2.36
CA ASP A 289 4.50 -2.43 3.48
C ASP A 289 6.00 -2.80 3.54
N ASP A 290 6.46 -3.23 4.71
CA ASP A 290 7.75 -3.89 4.91
C ASP A 290 7.56 -5.33 5.39
N ILE A 291 7.90 -6.27 4.53
CA ILE A 291 7.89 -7.69 4.88
C ILE A 291 9.28 -8.07 5.39
N VAL A 292 9.35 -8.57 6.61
CA VAL A 292 10.57 -9.07 7.25
C VAL A 292 10.71 -10.56 6.96
N TRP A 293 11.62 -10.90 6.05
CA TRP A 293 12.01 -12.29 5.83
C TRP A 293 13.01 -12.72 6.90
N VAL A 294 12.59 -13.64 7.77
CA VAL A 294 13.39 -14.22 8.84
C VAL A 294 13.91 -15.59 8.40
N LYS A 295 15.24 -15.70 8.37
CA LYS A 295 15.97 -16.94 8.12
C LYS A 295 16.27 -17.66 9.44
N PRO A 296 16.51 -18.98 9.43
CA PRO A 296 17.00 -19.70 10.60
C PRO A 296 18.31 -19.10 11.12
N GLU A 297 18.49 -19.10 12.44
CA GLU A 297 19.71 -18.56 13.06
C GLU A 297 20.99 -19.28 12.61
N SER A 298 20.88 -20.57 12.28
CA SER A 298 21.97 -21.37 11.71
C SER A 298 22.52 -20.81 10.39
N SER A 299 21.76 -19.98 9.68
CA SER A 299 22.16 -19.36 8.43
C SER A 299 22.95 -18.05 8.61
N ALA A 300 23.04 -17.53 9.84
CA ALA A 300 23.73 -16.27 10.13
C ALA A 300 25.14 -16.50 10.67
N LYS A 301 26.08 -15.62 10.27
CA LYS A 301 27.43 -15.61 10.86
C LYS A 301 27.33 -15.26 12.35
N ASN A 302 27.97 -16.05 13.20
CA ASN A 302 28.01 -15.80 14.64
C ASN A 302 28.78 -14.50 14.95
N ARG A 303 28.07 -13.51 15.47
CA ARG A 303 28.60 -12.20 15.91
C ARG A 303 28.52 -12.01 17.42
N ASN A 304 27.88 -12.95 18.11
CA ASN A 304 27.61 -12.85 19.53
C ASN A 304 28.67 -13.55 20.39
N ALA A 305 29.64 -14.26 19.79
CA ALA A 305 30.66 -15.05 20.50
C ALA A 305 31.40 -14.26 21.60
N GLY A 306 31.88 -13.05 21.31
CA GLY A 306 32.58 -12.23 22.31
C GLY A 306 31.68 -11.76 23.45
N PHE A 307 30.40 -11.50 23.17
CA PHE A 307 29.43 -11.15 24.21
C PHE A 307 28.98 -12.38 25.02
N LEU A 308 28.86 -13.55 24.40
CA LEU A 308 28.63 -14.83 25.08
C LEU A 308 29.72 -15.09 26.13
N GLN A 309 30.98 -14.83 25.79
CA GLN A 309 32.12 -15.05 26.67
C GLN A 309 32.20 -14.04 27.84
N HIS A 310 31.98 -12.75 27.56
CA HIS A 310 32.32 -11.70 28.53
C HIS A 310 31.14 -10.96 29.13
N ARG A 311 29.94 -11.03 28.51
CA ARG A 311 28.70 -10.36 28.93
C ARG A 311 28.85 -8.86 29.26
N LYS A 312 29.84 -8.19 28.68
CA LYS A 312 30.12 -6.77 28.92
C LYS A 312 29.03 -5.90 28.25
N PRO A 313 28.42 -4.95 28.98
CA PRO A 313 27.58 -3.92 28.38
C PRO A 313 28.31 -3.22 27.21
N LEU A 314 27.55 -2.70 26.24
CA LEU A 314 28.05 -2.10 24.98
C LEU A 314 28.66 -3.07 23.95
N ALA A 315 28.93 -4.33 24.30
CA ALA A 315 29.48 -5.33 23.39
C ALA A 315 28.43 -6.22 22.69
N TYR A 316 27.14 -6.08 23.04
CA TYR A 316 26.07 -6.92 22.48
C TYR A 316 25.86 -6.64 20.99
N LYS A 317 26.00 -7.68 20.16
CA LYS A 317 25.80 -7.63 18.71
C LYS A 317 25.09 -8.91 18.25
N PRO A 318 23.76 -8.88 18.02
CA PRO A 318 23.02 -10.07 17.61
C PRO A 318 23.40 -10.53 16.19
N ASN A 319 23.12 -11.80 15.92
CA ASN A 319 23.23 -12.40 14.60
C ASN A 319 22.14 -11.82 13.68
N PRO A 320 22.48 -11.24 12.51
CA PRO A 320 21.49 -10.74 11.58
C PRO A 320 20.85 -11.91 10.82
N VAL A 321 19.60 -12.21 11.15
CA VAL A 321 18.81 -13.28 10.52
C VAL A 321 17.75 -12.77 9.56
N THR A 322 17.66 -11.46 9.36
CA THR A 322 16.57 -10.83 8.61
C THR A 322 17.02 -10.18 7.30
N GLU A 323 16.15 -10.25 6.30
CA GLU A 323 16.14 -9.41 5.11
C GLU A 323 14.78 -8.70 5.00
N TYR A 324 14.72 -7.65 4.19
CA TYR A 324 13.54 -6.80 4.05
C TYR A 324 13.07 -6.82 2.61
N LEU A 325 11.82 -7.22 2.41
CA LEU A 325 11.09 -7.02 1.17
C LEU A 325 10.27 -5.75 1.33
N MET A 326 10.82 -4.65 0.82
CA MET A 326 10.14 -3.36 0.82
C MET A 326 9.14 -3.33 -0.33
N VAL A 327 7.85 -3.17 -0.03
CA VAL A 327 6.75 -3.20 -0.99
C VAL A 327 6.37 -1.78 -1.38
N TYR A 328 6.52 -1.48 -2.65
CA TYR A 328 6.18 -0.20 -3.24
C TYR A 328 5.10 -0.35 -4.31
N ARG A 329 4.38 0.73 -4.56
CA ARG A 329 3.39 0.84 -5.63
C ARG A 329 3.64 2.12 -6.43
N LYS A 330 3.53 2.06 -7.75
CA LYS A 330 3.55 3.26 -8.59
C LYS A 330 2.36 4.13 -8.19
N LYS A 331 2.64 5.34 -7.69
CA LYS A 331 1.65 6.25 -7.11
C LYS A 331 0.45 6.43 -8.05
N THR A 332 -0.76 6.35 -7.49
CA THR A 332 -2.03 6.50 -8.23
C THR A 332 -3.13 7.00 -7.30
N ASP A 333 -4.14 7.66 -7.87
CA ASP A 333 -5.37 8.02 -7.15
C ASP A 333 -6.45 6.92 -7.23
N LYS A 334 -6.20 5.87 -8.03
CA LYS A 334 -7.10 4.74 -8.26
C LYS A 334 -7.06 3.76 -7.09
N LEU A 335 -8.23 3.22 -6.77
CA LEU A 335 -8.36 2.16 -5.77
C LEU A 335 -7.92 0.82 -6.37
N ILE A 336 -7.61 -0.16 -5.52
CA ILE A 336 -7.22 -1.51 -5.98
C ILE A 336 -8.30 -2.15 -6.86
N ASP A 337 -9.58 -1.91 -6.56
CA ASP A 337 -10.72 -2.38 -7.36
C ASP A 337 -10.69 -1.90 -8.81
N TRP A 338 -10.07 -0.74 -9.08
CA TRP A 338 -9.88 -0.26 -10.44
C TRP A 338 -8.96 -1.18 -11.23
N ASN A 339 -7.85 -1.67 -10.64
CA ASN A 339 -6.98 -2.65 -11.28
C ASN A 339 -7.73 -3.94 -11.57
N LEU A 340 -8.46 -4.47 -10.58
CA LEU A 340 -9.16 -5.75 -10.68
C LEU A 340 -10.26 -5.75 -11.75
N LYS A 341 -11.01 -4.64 -11.87
CA LYS A 341 -12.07 -4.48 -12.88
C LYS A 341 -11.57 -4.45 -14.33
N GLN A 342 -10.25 -4.36 -14.55
CA GLN A 342 -9.69 -4.42 -15.91
C GLN A 342 -9.55 -5.86 -16.43
N TYR A 343 -9.71 -6.87 -15.58
CA TYR A 343 -9.54 -8.28 -15.93
C TYR A 343 -10.89 -8.98 -16.08
N ASP A 344 -10.91 -10.04 -16.89
CA ASP A 344 -12.03 -10.97 -16.95
C ASP A 344 -12.13 -11.79 -15.64
N TRP A 345 -13.32 -12.34 -15.41
CA TRP A 345 -13.63 -13.06 -14.18
C TRP A 345 -12.77 -14.32 -14.01
N ASP A 346 -12.49 -15.07 -15.09
CA ASP A 346 -11.71 -16.30 -15.04
C ASP A 346 -10.27 -16.03 -14.61
N THR A 347 -9.65 -14.96 -15.11
CA THR A 347 -8.31 -14.54 -14.71
C THR A 347 -8.26 -14.18 -13.23
N ILE A 348 -9.25 -13.44 -12.72
CA ILE A 348 -9.34 -13.10 -11.30
C ILE A 348 -9.51 -14.36 -10.44
N GLU A 349 -10.42 -15.24 -10.81
CA GLU A 349 -10.70 -16.48 -10.07
C GLU A 349 -9.45 -17.38 -10.01
N ALA A 350 -8.78 -17.57 -11.16
CA ALA A 350 -7.58 -18.39 -11.25
C ALA A 350 -6.36 -17.77 -10.54
N SER A 351 -6.39 -16.48 -10.22
CA SER A 351 -5.32 -15.77 -9.53
C SER A 351 -5.46 -15.77 -8.01
N LYS A 352 -6.59 -16.22 -7.46
CA LYS A 352 -6.80 -16.25 -6.01
C LYS A 352 -5.74 -17.10 -5.30
N VAL A 353 -5.28 -16.62 -4.16
CA VAL A 353 -4.47 -17.42 -3.24
C VAL A 353 -5.41 -18.31 -2.44
N LEU A 354 -5.27 -19.62 -2.62
CA LEU A 354 -6.06 -20.64 -1.94
C LEU A 354 -5.27 -21.25 -0.78
N GLY A 355 -5.97 -21.68 0.27
CA GLY A 355 -5.34 -22.36 1.40
C GLY A 355 -4.75 -21.41 2.44
N LYS A 356 -3.66 -21.83 3.09
CA LYS A 356 -2.98 -21.03 4.11
C LYS A 356 -2.17 -19.91 3.45
N TYR A 357 -2.17 -18.75 4.10
CA TYR A 357 -1.44 -17.57 3.66
C TYR A 357 -0.83 -16.87 4.89
N GLU A 358 0.16 -16.02 4.65
CA GLU A 358 0.81 -15.25 5.70
C GLU A 358 -0.08 -14.08 6.16
N THR A 359 -0.54 -14.14 7.41
CA THR A 359 -1.35 -13.07 8.02
C THR A 359 -0.51 -11.97 8.66
N SER A 360 0.81 -12.16 8.75
CA SER A 360 1.76 -11.19 9.30
C SER A 360 2.78 -10.78 8.25
N ASN A 361 3.37 -9.59 8.44
CA ASN A 361 4.51 -9.12 7.65
C ASN A 361 5.85 -9.79 8.04
N VAL A 362 5.83 -10.86 8.85
CA VAL A 362 7.03 -11.61 9.25
C VAL A 362 6.99 -12.99 8.62
N TRP A 363 7.86 -13.23 7.65
CA TRP A 363 7.88 -14.48 6.88
C TRP A 363 9.05 -15.36 7.32
N LEU A 364 8.73 -16.52 7.87
CA LEU A 364 9.70 -17.53 8.27
C LEU A 364 9.98 -18.45 7.09
N LEU A 365 11.14 -18.29 6.47
CA LEU A 365 11.53 -19.06 5.28
C LEU A 365 13.01 -19.42 5.33
N ASP A 366 13.31 -20.68 5.03
CA ASP A 366 14.68 -21.17 4.92
C ASP A 366 15.35 -20.61 3.65
N PRO A 367 16.62 -20.16 3.72
CA PRO A 367 17.36 -19.74 2.54
C PRO A 367 17.74 -20.93 1.66
N LYS A 368 17.91 -20.70 0.36
CA LYS A 368 18.49 -21.69 -0.56
C LYS A 368 20.02 -21.58 -0.55
N TYR A 369 20.71 -22.73 -0.50
CA TYR A 369 22.16 -22.82 -0.71
C TYR A 369 22.45 -23.33 -2.13
N ASP A 370 23.29 -22.62 -2.87
CA ASP A 370 23.77 -23.01 -4.20
C ASP A 370 25.31 -22.84 -4.24
N LYS A 371 26.03 -23.84 -4.78
CA LYS A 371 27.50 -23.86 -4.84
C LYS A 371 28.05 -22.92 -5.91
N GLU A 372 27.28 -22.62 -6.96
CA GLU A 372 27.68 -21.76 -8.09
C GLU A 372 27.15 -20.33 -7.92
N HIS A 373 26.03 -20.13 -7.20
CA HIS A 373 25.43 -18.81 -6.96
C HIS A 373 25.16 -18.54 -5.48
N SER A 374 26.06 -17.83 -4.81
CA SER A 374 26.01 -17.63 -3.36
C SER A 374 24.83 -16.76 -2.85
N ALA A 375 24.03 -16.11 -3.71
CA ALA A 375 22.88 -15.26 -3.32
C ALA A 375 21.63 -15.52 -4.17
N VAL A 376 21.05 -16.71 -4.09
CA VAL A 376 19.72 -16.99 -4.67
C VAL A 376 18.69 -16.91 -3.55
N PHE A 377 17.74 -15.97 -3.64
CA PHE A 377 16.58 -16.00 -2.75
C PHE A 377 15.72 -17.24 -3.07
N PRO A 378 15.11 -17.90 -2.06
CA PRO A 378 14.43 -19.17 -2.26
C PRO A 378 13.23 -19.02 -3.21
N ILE A 379 12.96 -20.05 -4.03
CA ILE A 379 11.85 -20.05 -4.99
C ILE A 379 10.50 -19.80 -4.30
N GLU A 380 10.34 -20.28 -3.06
CA GLU A 380 9.16 -20.07 -2.24
C GLU A 380 8.91 -18.58 -1.93
N LEU A 381 9.98 -17.79 -1.72
CA LEU A 381 9.85 -16.34 -1.55
C LEU A 381 9.31 -15.70 -2.82
N CYS A 382 9.79 -16.15 -3.99
CA CYS A 382 9.31 -15.67 -5.28
C CYS A 382 7.83 -16.03 -5.49
N TYR A 383 7.44 -17.26 -5.15
CA TYR A 383 6.05 -17.69 -5.29
C TYR A 383 5.10 -16.79 -4.51
N ARG A 384 5.41 -16.51 -3.25
CA ARG A 384 4.60 -15.64 -2.40
C ARG A 384 4.48 -14.24 -2.97
N VAL A 385 5.61 -13.62 -3.33
CA VAL A 385 5.61 -12.24 -3.88
C VAL A 385 4.80 -12.18 -5.18
N ILE A 386 5.03 -13.11 -6.11
CA ILE A 386 4.34 -13.12 -7.40
C ILE A 386 2.83 -13.38 -7.21
N GLN A 387 2.44 -14.29 -6.31
CA GLN A 387 1.04 -14.58 -6.01
C GLN A 387 0.31 -13.40 -5.36
N TYR A 388 0.96 -12.69 -4.42
CA TYR A 388 0.33 -11.59 -3.70
C TYR A 388 0.27 -10.28 -4.49
N TYR A 389 1.19 -10.04 -5.42
CA TYR A 389 1.33 -8.75 -6.09
C TYR A 389 1.15 -8.80 -7.63
N SER A 390 0.69 -9.93 -8.19
CA SER A 390 0.36 -10.04 -9.62
C SER A 390 -0.80 -11.01 -9.89
N LEU A 391 -1.46 -10.85 -11.04
CA LEU A 391 -2.47 -11.78 -11.55
C LEU A 391 -1.86 -12.75 -12.57
N ARG A 392 -2.53 -13.87 -12.86
CA ARG A 392 -2.14 -14.77 -13.95
C ARG A 392 -2.10 -14.00 -15.27
N GLY A 393 -1.13 -14.32 -16.12
CA GLY A 393 -0.88 -13.61 -17.39
C GLY A 393 -0.15 -12.27 -17.27
N ASP A 394 0.01 -11.71 -16.05
CA ASP A 394 0.80 -10.49 -15.84
C ASP A 394 2.29 -10.71 -16.17
N LEU A 395 2.99 -9.62 -16.48
CA LEU A 395 4.44 -9.59 -16.73
C LEU A 395 5.21 -9.25 -15.46
N VAL A 396 6.06 -10.19 -15.01
CA VAL A 396 6.96 -10.05 -13.88
C VAL A 396 8.37 -9.70 -14.36
N PHE A 397 8.95 -8.64 -13.81
CA PHE A 397 10.27 -8.14 -14.18
C PHE A 397 11.29 -8.35 -13.07
N ASP A 398 12.50 -8.79 -13.44
CA ASP A 398 13.67 -8.78 -12.58
C ASP A 398 14.85 -8.09 -13.30
N PRO A 399 15.24 -6.86 -12.90
CA PRO A 399 16.39 -6.14 -13.44
C PRO A 399 17.75 -6.79 -13.12
N PHE A 400 17.82 -7.68 -12.12
CA PHE A 400 19.04 -8.31 -11.62
C PHE A 400 18.84 -9.83 -11.50
N ALA A 401 18.58 -10.48 -12.65
CA ALA A 401 18.00 -11.81 -12.67
C ALA A 401 18.85 -12.91 -12.00
N GLY A 402 20.18 -12.77 -11.99
CA GLY A 402 21.10 -13.75 -11.43
C GLY A 402 20.84 -15.14 -12.01
N SER A 403 20.51 -16.11 -11.15
CA SER A 403 20.15 -17.47 -11.58
C SER A 403 18.79 -17.63 -12.28
N GLY A 404 17.98 -16.58 -12.41
CA GLY A 404 16.67 -16.60 -13.08
C GLY A 404 15.52 -17.14 -12.24
N THR A 405 15.67 -17.16 -10.92
CA THR A 405 14.68 -17.76 -10.00
C THR A 405 13.31 -17.08 -10.09
N VAL A 406 13.26 -15.75 -10.29
CA VAL A 406 12.00 -15.00 -10.50
C VAL A 406 11.27 -15.46 -11.76
N GLY A 407 11.99 -15.62 -12.88
CA GLY A 407 11.39 -16.08 -14.14
C GLY A 407 10.86 -17.51 -14.04
N HIS A 408 11.59 -18.40 -13.35
CA HIS A 408 11.12 -19.75 -13.07
C HIS A 408 9.82 -19.74 -12.24
N ALA A 409 9.76 -18.93 -11.18
CA ALA A 409 8.57 -18.81 -10.36
C ALA A 409 7.38 -18.23 -11.14
N ALA A 410 7.63 -17.22 -11.98
CA ALA A 410 6.61 -16.59 -12.81
C ALA A 410 5.97 -17.61 -13.77
N LEU A 411 6.77 -18.42 -14.48
CA LEU A 411 6.26 -19.47 -15.37
C LEU A 411 5.39 -20.49 -14.62
N ASN A 412 5.88 -21.01 -13.50
CA ASN A 412 5.17 -22.03 -12.71
C ASN A 412 3.83 -21.51 -12.18
N LEU A 413 3.72 -20.21 -11.95
CA LEU A 413 2.50 -19.55 -11.53
C LEU A 413 1.62 -19.07 -12.70
N GLY A 414 1.98 -19.34 -13.96
CA GLY A 414 1.22 -18.91 -15.13
C GLY A 414 1.28 -17.40 -15.38
N ARG A 415 2.40 -16.76 -15.05
CA ARG A 415 2.74 -15.37 -15.41
C ARG A 415 3.78 -15.36 -16.52
N HIS A 416 3.88 -14.24 -17.22
CA HIS A 416 5.01 -13.97 -18.11
C HIS A 416 6.17 -13.37 -17.31
N PHE A 417 7.39 -13.49 -17.83
CA PHE A 417 8.54 -12.79 -17.26
C PHE A 417 9.31 -11.97 -18.28
N PHE A 418 10.02 -10.96 -17.79
CA PHE A 418 11.10 -10.26 -18.47
C PHE A 418 12.29 -10.19 -17.52
N LEU A 419 13.48 -10.59 -17.98
CA LEU A 419 14.68 -10.65 -17.14
C LEU A 419 15.85 -9.94 -17.83
N THR A 420 16.68 -9.25 -17.06
CA THR A 420 17.98 -8.75 -17.52
C THR A 420 19.11 -9.28 -16.65
N GLU A 421 20.22 -9.64 -17.28
CA GLU A 421 21.42 -10.10 -16.59
C GLU A 421 22.67 -9.65 -17.36
N ILE A 422 23.65 -9.11 -16.64
CA ILE A 422 24.87 -8.55 -17.22
C ILE A 422 26.03 -9.56 -17.22
N ASP A 423 26.05 -10.51 -16.29
CA ASP A 423 27.05 -11.57 -16.24
C ASP A 423 26.63 -12.72 -17.19
N LEU A 424 27.42 -12.89 -18.26
CA LEU A 424 27.20 -13.93 -19.27
C LEU A 424 27.07 -15.34 -18.66
N ARG A 425 27.77 -15.64 -17.56
CA ARG A 425 27.71 -16.96 -16.91
C ARG A 425 26.33 -17.20 -16.30
N TYR A 426 25.77 -16.18 -15.66
CA TYR A 426 24.42 -16.26 -15.10
C TYR A 426 23.38 -16.29 -16.21
N PHE A 427 23.53 -15.49 -17.26
CA PHE A 427 22.66 -15.60 -18.44
C PHE A 427 22.62 -17.01 -19.02
N GLN A 428 23.78 -17.66 -19.22
CA GLN A 428 23.88 -19.04 -19.69
C GLN A 428 23.28 -20.05 -18.70
N LEU A 429 23.39 -19.79 -17.40
CA LEU A 429 22.75 -20.60 -16.36
C LEU A 429 21.22 -20.50 -16.45
N ILE A 430 20.67 -19.30 -16.67
CA ILE A 430 19.23 -19.12 -16.91
C ILE A 430 18.81 -19.90 -18.16
N GLU A 431 19.58 -19.82 -19.24
CA GLU A 431 19.31 -20.56 -20.49
C GLU A 431 19.27 -22.07 -20.26
N LYS A 432 20.23 -22.60 -19.51
CA LYS A 432 20.24 -24.01 -19.13
C LYS A 432 19.02 -24.41 -18.29
N ASN A 433 18.62 -23.56 -17.34
CA ASN A 433 17.56 -23.86 -16.37
C ASN A 433 16.14 -23.65 -16.93
N LEU A 434 15.95 -22.68 -17.82
CA LEU A 434 14.64 -22.30 -18.40
C LEU A 434 14.49 -22.67 -19.88
N GLY A 435 15.58 -22.89 -20.61
CA GLY A 435 15.58 -23.20 -22.04
C GLY A 435 15.27 -24.66 -22.37
N GLY A 436 15.42 -25.57 -21.40
CA GLY A 436 14.94 -26.94 -21.49
C GLY A 436 13.43 -26.98 -21.27
N GLY A 437 12.64 -26.85 -22.34
CA GLY A 437 11.19 -26.95 -22.25
C GLY A 437 10.76 -28.26 -21.60
N ASP A 438 9.89 -28.18 -20.60
CA ASP A 438 9.21 -29.35 -20.07
C ASP A 438 8.24 -29.90 -21.14
N LEU A 439 8.07 -31.22 -21.22
CA LEU A 439 7.14 -31.87 -22.17
C LEU A 439 5.71 -31.34 -22.05
N PHE A 440 5.38 -30.75 -20.89
CA PHE A 440 4.07 -30.23 -20.52
C PHE A 440 3.95 -28.70 -20.58
N THR A 441 5.04 -27.97 -20.92
CA THR A 441 5.04 -26.50 -20.97
C THR A 441 5.39 -26.01 -22.38
N PRO A 442 4.40 -25.59 -23.20
CA PRO A 442 4.63 -25.23 -24.62
C PRO A 442 5.37 -23.89 -24.82
N ILE A 443 5.68 -23.17 -23.74
CA ILE A 443 6.27 -21.83 -23.78
C ILE A 443 7.79 -21.95 -23.75
N LYS A 444 8.44 -21.62 -24.87
CA LYS A 444 9.90 -21.55 -24.96
C LYS A 444 10.39 -20.11 -24.72
N PRO A 445 11.14 -19.83 -23.64
CA PRO A 445 11.72 -18.51 -23.43
C PRO A 445 12.67 -18.09 -24.54
N ARG A 446 12.77 -16.78 -24.79
CA ARG A 446 13.73 -16.20 -25.73
C ARG A 446 14.93 -15.63 -24.98
N PHE A 447 16.12 -16.01 -25.42
CA PHE A 447 17.40 -15.55 -24.90
C PHE A 447 18.03 -14.64 -25.96
N LEU A 448 18.21 -13.37 -25.64
CA LEU A 448 18.58 -12.33 -26.60
C LEU A 448 19.83 -11.58 -26.14
N SER A 449 20.71 -11.23 -27.08
CA SER A 449 21.66 -10.13 -26.85
C SER A 449 20.92 -8.80 -26.86
N LEU A 450 21.55 -7.74 -26.34
CA LEU A 450 21.02 -6.39 -26.41
C LEU A 450 20.71 -5.97 -27.86
N GLU A 451 21.62 -6.24 -28.81
CA GLU A 451 21.43 -5.86 -30.22
C GLU A 451 20.19 -6.54 -30.80
N LYS A 452 20.02 -7.85 -30.53
CA LYS A 452 18.87 -8.58 -31.05
C LYS A 452 17.56 -8.13 -30.40
N PHE A 453 17.60 -7.79 -29.11
CA PHE A 453 16.45 -7.20 -28.42
C PHE A 453 16.03 -5.89 -29.08
N VAL A 454 16.97 -4.96 -29.30
CA VAL A 454 16.71 -3.67 -29.97
C VAL A 454 16.15 -3.86 -31.38
N GLU A 455 16.69 -4.80 -32.13
CA GLU A 455 16.19 -5.15 -33.46
C GLU A 455 14.72 -5.58 -33.40
N ILE A 456 14.34 -6.46 -32.46
CA ILE A 456 12.96 -6.93 -32.29
C ILE A 456 12.03 -5.79 -31.87
N VAL A 457 12.44 -4.93 -30.93
CA VAL A 457 11.63 -3.77 -30.50
C VAL A 457 11.33 -2.85 -31.68
N SER A 458 12.25 -2.72 -32.64
CA SER A 458 12.07 -1.83 -33.79
C SER A 458 11.04 -2.33 -34.82
N PHE A 459 10.59 -3.58 -34.72
CA PHE A 459 9.64 -4.21 -35.63
C PHE A 459 8.23 -4.39 -35.05
N GLU A 460 8.00 -4.05 -33.77
CA GLU A 460 6.70 -4.10 -33.07
C GLU A 460 6.23 -2.67 -32.77
#